data_AF-A0A2S9XWV9-F1
#
_entry.id   AF-A0A2S9XWV9-F1
#
_cell.length_a   1.000
_cell.length_b   1.000
_cell.length_c   1.000
_cell.angle_alpha   90.00
_cell.angle_beta   90.00
_cell.angle_gamma   90.00
#
_symmetry.space_group_name_H-M   'P 1'
#
loop_
_entity.id
_entity.type
_entity.pdbx_description
1 polymer ?
#
loop_
_entity_poly.entity_id
_entity_poly.type
_entity_poly.pdbx_seq_one_letter_code
_entity_poly.pdbx_strand_id
1 'polypeptide(L)'
;MTLGDHAGVDIGYRRGLGRHMSLGAQLEYAYPNPGYGHLVGFGHTLEVVGWIKRPWTGVYFAATFTVGHQFAVSLPMLSTVALGGGASMGWSWDLTRHVNVAFSGGLRRMGVVKHATQICTVPGQCIFAADGFRPRFTLTFAYRF
;
A
#
# COMPACT_ATOMS: atom_id res chain seq x y z
N MET A 1 -9.46 -15.39 -8.46
CA MET A 1 -8.48 -14.48 -7.83
C MET A 1 -7.32 -14.36 -8.78
N THR A 2 -7.08 -13.17 -9.30
CA THR A 2 -5.94 -12.85 -10.16
C THR A 2 -4.96 -11.96 -9.40
N LEU A 3 -3.72 -11.84 -9.89
CA LEU A 3 -2.72 -10.96 -9.28
C LEU A 3 -3.20 -9.49 -9.20
N GLY A 4 -4.05 -9.08 -10.14
CA GLY A 4 -4.61 -7.72 -10.21
C GLY A 4 -5.47 -7.34 -9.00
N ASP A 5 -6.13 -8.33 -8.37
CA ASP A 5 -7.03 -8.11 -7.22
C ASP A 5 -6.27 -7.65 -5.95
N HIS A 6 -4.94 -7.75 -5.99
CA HIS A 6 -4.04 -7.50 -4.86
C HIS A 6 -2.84 -6.61 -5.23
N ALA A 7 -2.90 -5.99 -6.41
CA ALA A 7 -1.85 -5.13 -6.93
C ALA A 7 -2.13 -3.64 -6.66
N GLY A 8 -1.07 -2.87 -6.44
CA GLY A 8 -1.14 -1.42 -6.31
C GLY A 8 0.13 -0.74 -6.82
N VAL A 9 0.03 0.58 -6.98
CA VAL A 9 1.19 1.44 -7.27
C VAL A 9 1.32 2.45 -6.14
N ASP A 10 2.53 2.55 -5.60
CA ASP A 10 2.84 3.46 -4.51
C ASP A 10 3.76 4.58 -5.02
N ILE A 11 3.47 5.82 -4.60
CA ILE A 11 4.41 6.94 -4.69
C ILE A 11 4.78 7.33 -3.27
N GLY A 12 6.07 7.41 -2.98
CA GLY A 12 6.54 7.60 -1.62
C GLY A 12 7.71 8.55 -1.46
N TYR A 13 7.93 8.89 -0.20
CA TYR A 13 9.11 9.58 0.29
C TYR A 13 9.75 8.69 1.34
N ARG A 14 11.08 8.51 1.28
CA ARG A 14 11.83 7.78 2.30
C ARG A 14 13.04 8.58 2.77
N ARG A 15 13.33 8.46 4.07
CA ARG A 15 14.50 9.06 4.71
C ARG A 15 15.33 8.01 5.43
N GLY A 16 16.64 8.06 5.24
CA GLY A 16 17.57 7.13 5.88
C GLY A 16 17.61 7.35 7.39
N LEU A 17 17.57 6.27 8.16
CA LEU A 17 17.72 6.27 9.61
C LEU A 17 18.87 5.32 9.98
N GLY A 18 20.10 5.84 9.91
CA GLY A 18 21.30 5.03 10.17
C GLY A 18 21.73 4.18 8.96
N ARG A 19 22.41 3.05 9.22
CA ARG A 19 23.10 2.28 8.17
C ARG A 19 22.22 1.29 7.41
N HIS A 20 21.17 0.78 8.04
CA HIS A 20 20.34 -0.30 7.48
C HIS A 20 18.85 -0.05 7.64
N MET A 21 18.43 1.16 8.04
CA MET A 21 17.01 1.47 8.20
C MET A 21 16.63 2.71 7.43
N SER A 22 15.37 2.78 7.01
CA SER A 22 14.74 3.99 6.52
C SER A 22 13.31 4.09 7.00
N LEU A 23 12.83 5.30 7.18
CA LEU A 23 11.44 5.61 7.44
C LEU A 23 10.82 6.18 6.18
N GLY A 24 9.57 5.85 5.89
CA GLY A 24 8.89 6.33 4.70
C GLY A 24 7.43 6.67 4.92
N ALA A 25 6.92 7.50 4.03
CA ALA A 25 5.51 7.77 3.83
C ALA A 25 5.17 7.49 2.37
N GLN A 26 4.08 6.80 2.11
CA GLN A 26 3.65 6.39 0.77
C GLN A 26 2.17 6.68 0.57
N LEU A 27 1.82 7.02 -0.66
CA LEU A 27 0.47 7.04 -1.17
C LEU A 27 0.29 5.86 -2.13
N GLU A 28 -0.53 4.90 -1.72
CA GLU A 28 -0.93 3.73 -2.51
C GLU A 28 -2.19 4.05 -3.30
N TYR A 29 -2.14 3.82 -4.61
CA TYR A 29 -3.34 3.61 -5.42
C TYR A 29 -3.51 2.11 -5.63
N ALA A 30 -4.61 1.56 -5.11
CA ALA A 30 -4.89 0.14 -5.24
C ALA A 30 -5.82 -0.10 -6.43
N TYR A 31 -5.47 -1.07 -7.28
CA TYR A 31 -6.26 -1.34 -8.47
C TYR A 31 -7.62 -1.95 -8.09
N PRO A 32 -8.73 -1.42 -8.62
CA PRO A 32 -10.03 -2.04 -8.42
C PRO A 32 -10.09 -3.40 -9.11
N ASN A 33 -10.82 -4.33 -8.49
CA ASN A 33 -11.11 -5.62 -9.10
C ASN A 33 -11.81 -5.43 -10.46
N PRO A 34 -11.53 -6.28 -11.46
CA PRO A 34 -12.23 -6.24 -12.76
C PRO A 34 -13.75 -6.21 -12.59
N GLY A 35 -14.43 -5.28 -13.25
CA GLY A 35 -15.88 -5.06 -13.11
C GLY A 35 -16.29 -4.04 -12.04
N TYR A 36 -15.36 -3.60 -11.18
CA TYR A 36 -15.62 -2.63 -10.09
C TYR A 36 -14.84 -1.33 -10.25
N GLY A 37 -14.59 -0.89 -11.50
CA GLY A 37 -13.87 0.37 -11.78
C GLY A 37 -14.54 1.64 -11.21
N HIS A 38 -15.78 1.54 -10.73
CA HIS A 38 -16.47 2.60 -10.00
C HIS A 38 -16.01 2.76 -8.55
N LEU A 39 -15.28 1.78 -7.99
CA LEU A 39 -14.69 1.82 -6.66
C LEU A 39 -13.23 2.24 -6.78
N VAL A 40 -12.83 3.26 -6.03
CA VAL A 40 -11.44 3.72 -5.98
C VAL A 40 -10.97 3.71 -4.54
N GLY A 41 -9.74 3.22 -4.33
CA GLY A 41 -9.10 3.12 -3.03
C GLY A 41 -7.73 3.79 -3.00
N PHE A 42 -7.53 4.67 -2.01
CA PHE A 42 -6.24 5.30 -1.72
C PHE A 42 -5.77 4.90 -0.32
N GLY A 43 -4.49 4.54 -0.19
CA GLY A 43 -3.88 4.21 1.09
C GLY A 43 -2.77 5.19 1.45
N HIS A 44 -2.87 5.87 2.60
CA HIS A 44 -1.73 6.58 3.18
C HIS A 44 -0.98 5.61 4.09
N THR A 45 0.24 5.25 3.72
CA THR A 45 1.05 4.27 4.44
C THR A 45 2.27 4.93 5.05
N LEU A 46 2.52 4.68 6.33
CA LEU A 46 3.80 4.89 6.98
C LEU A 46 4.55 3.56 6.99
N GLU A 47 5.84 3.58 6.65
CA GLU A 47 6.67 2.38 6.62
C GLU A 47 7.96 2.56 7.42
N VAL A 48 8.36 1.46 8.05
CA VAL A 48 9.70 1.27 8.62
C VAL A 48 10.36 0.18 7.80
N VAL A 49 11.49 0.49 7.18
CA VAL A 49 12.18 -0.41 6.24
C VAL A 49 13.54 -0.80 6.80
N GLY A 50 13.81 -2.10 6.88
CA GLY A 50 15.09 -2.69 7.18
C GLY A 50 15.76 -3.25 5.92
N TRP A 51 17.02 -2.92 5.69
CA TRP A 51 17.80 -3.27 4.51
C TRP A 51 18.84 -4.33 4.85
N ILE A 52 18.98 -5.36 4.01
CA ILE A 52 19.98 -6.42 4.26
C ILE A 52 21.41 -5.87 4.19
N LYS A 53 21.72 -5.00 3.23
CA LYS A 53 23.09 -4.50 3.00
C LYS A 53 23.21 -2.99 2.99
N ARG A 54 22.46 -2.29 2.13
CA ARG A 54 22.52 -0.83 2.00
C ARG A 54 21.12 -0.24 1.93
N PRO A 55 20.90 0.96 2.46
CA PRO A 55 19.65 1.67 2.24
C PRO A 55 19.44 1.86 0.74
N TRP A 56 18.17 1.90 0.34
CA TRP A 56 17.68 2.25 -1.00
C TRP A 56 17.82 1.19 -2.08
N THR A 57 18.71 0.21 -1.93
CA THR A 57 19.02 -0.73 -3.01
C THR A 57 19.22 -2.14 -2.49
N GLY A 58 18.64 -3.11 -3.20
CA GLY A 58 18.66 -4.52 -2.84
C GLY A 58 17.44 -4.94 -2.05
N VAL A 59 17.57 -6.09 -1.37
CA VAL A 59 16.49 -6.69 -0.59
C VAL A 59 16.23 -5.87 0.67
N TYR A 60 14.95 -5.65 0.94
CA TYR A 60 14.46 -5.01 2.16
C TYR A 60 13.25 -5.73 2.73
N PHE A 61 13.02 -5.48 4.01
CA PHE A 61 11.80 -5.85 4.75
C PHE A 61 11.15 -4.57 5.23
N ALA A 62 9.83 -4.46 5.14
CA ALA A 62 9.11 -3.29 5.59
C ALA A 62 7.94 -3.67 6.49
N ALA A 63 7.85 -3.01 7.64
CA ALA A 63 6.64 -2.98 8.46
C ALA A 63 5.85 -1.72 8.09
N THR A 64 4.54 -1.85 7.96
CA THR A 64 3.66 -0.80 7.44
C THR A 64 2.48 -0.55 8.35
N PHE A 65 2.10 0.71 8.47
CA PHE A 65 0.84 1.16 9.04
C PHE A 65 0.09 1.96 7.97
N THR A 66 -1.17 1.64 7.71
CA THR A 66 -1.91 2.19 6.57
C THR A 66 -3.25 2.75 7.03
N VAL A 67 -3.59 3.92 6.49
CA VAL A 67 -4.92 4.53 6.50
C VAL A 67 -5.51 4.43 5.10
N GLY A 68 -6.42 3.49 4.91
CA GLY A 68 -7.11 3.25 3.64
C GLY A 68 -8.41 4.05 3.56
N HIS A 69 -8.58 4.79 2.47
CA HIS A 69 -9.81 5.47 2.09
C HIS A 69 -10.36 4.82 0.84
N GLN A 70 -11.66 4.51 0.83
CA GLN A 70 -12.33 3.95 -0.34
C GLN A 70 -13.65 4.67 -0.58
N PHE A 71 -13.94 5.01 -1.84
CA PHE A 71 -15.17 5.70 -2.22
C PHE A 71 -15.69 5.26 -3.60
N ALA A 72 -16.99 5.45 -3.84
CA ALA A 72 -17.56 5.31 -5.17
C ALA A 72 -17.36 6.61 -5.97
N VAL A 73 -16.84 6.50 -7.19
CA VAL A 73 -16.58 7.66 -8.07
C VAL A 73 -17.86 8.46 -8.34
N SER A 74 -19.01 7.77 -8.51
CA SER A 74 -20.30 8.40 -8.77
C SER A 74 -20.90 9.10 -7.55
N LEU A 75 -20.52 8.71 -6.34
CA LEU A 75 -21.08 9.20 -5.08
C LEU A 75 -19.97 9.29 -4.01
N PRO A 76 -19.06 10.29 -4.10
CA PRO A 76 -17.88 10.37 -3.23
C PRO A 76 -18.23 10.61 -1.75
N MET A 77 -19.46 11.04 -1.44
CA MET A 77 -19.95 11.15 -0.06
C MET A 77 -20.07 9.78 0.64
N LEU A 78 -20.18 8.70 -0.13
CA LEU A 78 -20.08 7.33 0.37
C LEU A 78 -18.61 6.96 0.45
N SER A 79 -18.01 7.15 1.62
CA SER A 79 -16.59 6.84 1.88
C SER A 79 -16.40 5.91 3.08
N THR A 80 -15.60 4.87 2.90
CA THR A 80 -15.17 3.97 3.97
C THR A 80 -13.72 4.28 4.35
N VAL A 81 -13.44 4.32 5.65
CA VAL A 81 -12.07 4.48 6.17
C VAL A 81 -11.70 3.23 6.95
N ALA A 82 -10.53 2.67 6.65
CA ALA A 82 -9.97 1.53 7.33
C ALA A 82 -8.55 1.83 7.80
N LEU A 83 -8.18 1.27 8.95
CA LEU A 83 -6.85 1.35 9.52
C LEU A 83 -6.27 -0.04 9.63
N GLY A 84 -4.97 -0.16 9.47
CA GLY A 84 -4.33 -1.45 9.63
C GLY A 84 -2.84 -1.39 9.43
N GLY A 85 -2.26 -2.57 9.26
CA GLY A 85 -0.84 -2.70 9.07
C GLY A 85 -0.49 -4.01 8.40
N GLY A 86 0.78 -4.13 8.07
CA GLY A 86 1.28 -5.27 7.33
C GLY A 86 2.79 -5.35 7.36
N ALA A 87 3.29 -6.44 6.78
CA ALA A 87 4.69 -6.66 6.56
C ALA A 87 4.92 -7.06 5.11
N SER A 88 6.02 -6.61 4.53
CA SER A 88 6.41 -6.94 3.16
C SER A 88 7.90 -7.19 3.05
N MET A 89 8.27 -7.95 2.02
CA MET A 89 9.62 -8.08 1.54
C MET A 89 9.65 -7.59 0.10
N GLY A 90 10.71 -6.87 -0.26
CA GLY A 90 10.85 -6.35 -1.60
C GLY A 90 12.28 -6.25 -2.06
N TRP A 91 12.41 -5.89 -3.33
CA TRP A 91 13.68 -5.54 -3.93
C TRP A 91 13.58 -4.12 -4.46
N SER A 92 14.59 -3.30 -4.15
CA SER A 92 14.68 -1.91 -4.59
C SER A 92 15.88 -1.71 -5.51
N TRP A 93 15.70 -0.87 -6.53
CA TRP A 93 16.72 -0.45 -7.48
C TRP A 93 16.78 1.08 -7.51
N ASP A 94 17.98 1.62 -7.66
CA ASP A 94 18.14 3.05 -7.88
C ASP A 94 17.80 3.36 -9.35
N LEU A 95 16.82 4.24 -9.57
CA LEU A 95 16.50 4.75 -10.90
C LEU A 95 17.35 6.00 -11.20
N THR A 96 17.48 6.88 -10.21
CA THR A 96 18.34 8.07 -10.26
C THR A 96 19.03 8.30 -8.91
N ARG A 97 19.78 9.40 -8.77
CA ARG A 97 20.40 9.78 -7.50
C ARG A 97 19.38 9.92 -6.35
N HIS A 98 18.17 10.39 -6.64
CA HIS A 98 17.15 10.68 -5.63
C HIS A 98 15.89 9.84 -5.74
N VAL A 99 15.76 8.97 -6.76
CA VAL A 99 14.56 8.15 -6.95
C VAL A 99 14.96 6.69 -6.99
N ASN A 100 14.26 5.87 -6.20
CA ASN A 100 14.34 4.43 -6.25
C ASN A 100 12.98 3.85 -6.69
N VAL A 101 13.05 2.74 -7.42
CA VAL A 101 11.89 1.91 -7.75
C VAL A 101 12.00 0.61 -6.99
N ALA A 102 10.91 0.12 -6.43
CA ALA A 102 10.88 -1.12 -5.68
C ALA A 102 9.66 -1.95 -6.05
N PHE A 103 9.86 -3.27 -6.08
CA PHE A 103 8.76 -4.21 -6.10
C PHE A 103 8.71 -4.94 -4.76
N SER A 104 7.53 -5.01 -4.15
CA SER A 104 7.34 -5.74 -2.90
C SER A 104 6.10 -6.61 -2.90
N GLY A 105 6.20 -7.75 -2.21
CA GLY A 105 5.09 -8.62 -1.87
C GLY A 105 4.99 -8.76 -0.36
N GLY A 106 3.77 -8.81 0.16
CA GLY A 106 3.55 -8.88 1.60
C GLY A 106 2.14 -9.28 1.98
N LEU A 107 1.87 -9.19 3.28
CA LEU A 107 0.57 -9.41 3.86
C LEU A 107 0.14 -8.14 4.60
N ARG A 108 -1.12 -7.73 4.43
CA ARG A 108 -1.74 -6.67 5.21
C ARG A 108 -3.03 -7.14 5.85
N ARG A 109 -3.38 -6.57 6.99
CA ARG A 109 -4.69 -6.71 7.61
C ARG A 109 -5.21 -5.33 7.96
N MET A 110 -6.45 -5.06 7.53
CA MET A 110 -7.14 -3.79 7.74
C MET A 110 -8.41 -4.04 8.55
N GLY A 111 -8.78 -3.08 9.39
CA GLY A 111 -10.04 -3.02 10.09
C GLY A 111 -10.77 -1.74 9.73
N VAL A 112 -12.05 -1.83 9.40
CA VAL A 112 -12.85 -0.65 9.09
C VAL A 112 -13.12 0.13 10.38
N VAL A 113 -12.86 1.44 10.34
CA VAL A 113 -13.05 2.33 11.49
C VAL A 113 -14.18 3.32 11.28
N LYS A 114 -14.53 3.61 10.03
CA LYS A 114 -15.69 4.43 9.68
C LYS A 114 -16.40 3.80 8.49
N HIS A 115 -17.65 3.41 8.73
CA HIS A 115 -18.56 2.95 7.68
C HIS A 115 -19.40 4.14 7.22
N ALA A 116 -19.20 4.61 6.00
CA ALA A 116 -20.36 5.08 5.23
C ALA A 116 -21.06 3.84 4.65
N THR A 117 -22.33 3.98 4.31
CA THR A 117 -23.20 2.96 3.70
C THR A 117 -22.40 2.05 2.76
N GLN A 118 -22.46 0.73 2.98
CA GLN A 118 -21.60 -0.26 2.33
C GLN A 118 -21.58 -0.08 0.81
N ILE A 119 -20.47 0.45 0.30
CA ILE A 119 -20.23 0.71 -1.12
C ILE A 119 -19.95 -0.59 -1.88
N CYS A 120 -19.49 -1.63 -1.16
CA CYS A 120 -19.28 -2.98 -1.66
C CYS A 120 -20.44 -3.86 -1.25
N THR A 121 -21.00 -4.60 -2.21
CA THR A 121 -22.06 -5.58 -1.97
C THR A 121 -21.52 -6.79 -1.21
N VAL A 122 -20.23 -7.14 -1.39
CA VAL A 122 -19.54 -8.15 -0.60
C VAL A 122 -18.17 -7.65 -0.10
N PRO A 123 -17.72 -8.04 1.12
CA PRO A 123 -16.46 -7.57 1.70
C PRO A 123 -15.22 -7.79 0.82
N GLY A 124 -15.21 -8.86 0.02
CA GLY A 124 -14.10 -9.20 -0.89
C GLY A 124 -13.93 -8.26 -2.09
N GLN A 125 -14.89 -7.36 -2.36
CA GLN A 125 -14.77 -6.32 -3.39
C GLN A 125 -14.03 -5.08 -2.87
N CYS A 126 -14.02 -4.89 -1.55
CA CYS A 126 -13.40 -3.74 -0.91
C CYS A 126 -11.95 -4.05 -0.57
N ILE A 127 -11.04 -3.33 -1.22
CA ILE A 127 -9.59 -3.47 -1.10
C ILE A 127 -9.10 -3.32 0.35
N PHE A 128 -9.74 -2.43 1.12
CA PHE A 128 -9.36 -2.10 2.50
C PHE A 128 -10.36 -2.57 3.57
N ALA A 129 -11.51 -3.14 3.18
CA ALA A 129 -12.53 -3.63 4.12
C ALA A 129 -12.64 -5.16 4.15
N ALA A 130 -11.76 -5.87 3.42
CA ALA A 130 -11.75 -7.32 3.41
C ALA A 130 -11.22 -7.88 4.74
N ASP A 131 -11.92 -8.88 5.27
CA ASP A 131 -11.51 -9.57 6.49
C ASP A 131 -10.23 -10.40 6.28
N GLY A 132 -9.45 -10.50 7.36
CA GLY A 132 -8.25 -11.33 7.46
C GLY A 132 -6.97 -10.71 6.89
N PHE A 133 -5.92 -11.52 6.80
CA PHE A 133 -4.68 -11.13 6.12
C PHE A 133 -4.86 -11.31 4.61
N ARG A 134 -4.54 -10.26 3.86
CA ARG A 134 -4.61 -10.24 2.40
C ARG A 134 -3.23 -10.04 1.81
N PRO A 135 -2.89 -10.75 0.72
CA PRO A 135 -1.69 -10.45 -0.02
C PRO A 135 -1.75 -9.02 -0.58
N ARG A 136 -0.60 -8.37 -0.61
CA ARG A 136 -0.40 -7.04 -1.20
C ARG A 136 0.87 -7.10 -2.05
N PHE A 137 0.73 -6.75 -3.33
CA PHE A 137 1.84 -6.60 -4.25
C PHE A 137 1.89 -5.15 -4.71
N THR A 138 3.04 -4.52 -4.58
CA THR A 138 3.17 -3.10 -4.94
C THR A 138 4.42 -2.82 -5.75
N LEU A 139 4.26 -1.91 -6.71
CA LEU A 139 5.35 -1.21 -7.37
C LEU A 139 5.46 0.18 -6.76
N THR A 140 6.55 0.45 -6.07
CA THR A 140 6.78 1.69 -5.33
C THR A 140 7.81 2.56 -6.05
N PHE A 141 7.47 3.82 -6.31
CA PHE A 141 8.41 4.86 -6.71
C PHE A 141 8.64 5.79 -5.53
N ALA A 142 9.83 5.73 -4.95
CA ALA A 142 10.14 6.53 -3.76
C ALA A 142 11.23 7.56 -4.05
N TYR A 143 11.00 8.78 -3.57
CA TYR A 143 12.02 9.82 -3.50
C TYR A 143 12.82 9.65 -2.20
N ARG A 144 14.15 9.69 -2.27
CA ARG A 144 15.07 9.49 -1.12
C ARG A 144 15.87 10.74 -0.76
N PHE A 145 16.01 10.96 0.54
CA PHE A 145 16.90 11.95 1.18
C PHE A 145 17.76 11.31 2.26
#